data_AF-A0A2I0X0M3-F1
#
_entry.id   AF-A0A2I0X0M3-F1
#
_cell.length_a   1.000
_cell.length_b   1.000
_cell.length_c   1.000
_cell.angle_alpha   90.00
_cell.angle_beta   90.00
_cell.angle_gamma   90.00
#
_symmetry.space_group_name_H-M   'P 1'
#
loop_
_entity.id
_entity.type
_entity.pdbx_description
1 polymer ?
#
loop_
_entity_poly.entity_id
_entity_poly.type
_entity_poly.pdbx_seq_one_letter_code
_entity_poly.pdbx_strand_id
1 'polypeptide(L)'
;MNKPERRSGDASGSTGRGDDLPIVPAGGCFGDGCEAVEPWPVHQVRHRNNVFLRLCSSCVLKYHPGSFCCSCFEVLDSPERPLLVHCSKCSSVSHHSCLPDPSISPLFLCPACDSPSPTSFSYFPFSKNSADRVIDLRAAKILLVAARLSAASMCRAASLARAEAEKKVKEAALARKRARDMLDKSLVISEKEKEKIKDSVRTAMAPVAFAASAAAAAKMEVVEPNKKAPRPSAPRPSGMVIAGAVVQKRAHNREREKWKRFNEPIGMVNRSSLLVGGNENIKGHLNLDVKDSMVKDETEKNGIVSGSPTEIAKQG
;
A
#
# COMPACT_ATOMS: atom_id res chain seq x y z
N MET A 1 -51.02 -40.32 16.54
CA MET A 1 -50.33 -40.38 15.23
C MET A 1 -50.17 -38.95 14.75
N ASN A 2 -48.95 -38.40 14.81
CA ASN A 2 -48.48 -37.25 14.03
C ASN A 2 -46.95 -37.19 14.21
N LYS A 3 -46.23 -37.16 13.10
CA LYS A 3 -44.76 -37.35 12.99
C LYS A 3 -44.08 -35.97 12.97
N PRO A 4 -42.97 -35.73 13.69
CA PRO A 4 -42.28 -34.45 13.61
C PRO A 4 -41.29 -34.43 12.43
N GLU A 5 -41.41 -33.40 11.59
CA GLU A 5 -40.44 -33.07 10.53
C GLU A 5 -39.17 -32.43 11.11
N ARG A 6 -38.03 -32.91 10.63
CA ARG A 6 -36.69 -32.40 10.94
C ARG A 6 -36.43 -31.15 10.10
N ARG A 7 -36.11 -30.02 10.75
CA ARG A 7 -35.50 -28.86 10.08
C ARG A 7 -34.00 -29.08 9.91
N SER A 8 -33.58 -29.20 8.65
CA SER A 8 -32.18 -29.12 8.23
C SER A 8 -31.75 -27.65 8.27
N GLY A 9 -30.64 -27.37 8.95
CA GLY A 9 -30.01 -26.04 8.96
C GLY A 9 -29.07 -25.88 7.78
N ASP A 10 -29.33 -24.86 6.96
CA ASP A 10 -28.42 -24.42 5.91
C ASP A 10 -27.34 -23.52 6.51
N ALA A 11 -26.08 -23.99 6.45
CA ALA A 11 -24.91 -23.20 6.76
C ALA A 11 -24.62 -22.23 5.61
N SER A 12 -25.00 -20.98 5.78
CA SER A 12 -24.63 -19.89 4.89
C SER A 12 -23.14 -19.54 5.06
N GLY A 13 -22.31 -20.07 4.18
CA GLY A 13 -20.93 -19.62 3.99
C GLY A 13 -20.91 -18.22 3.40
N SER A 14 -20.58 -17.22 4.21
CA SER A 14 -20.30 -15.87 3.74
C SER A 14 -18.91 -15.81 3.10
N THR A 15 -18.85 -16.01 1.78
CA THR A 15 -17.74 -15.52 0.97
C THR A 15 -17.77 -14.00 1.03
N GLY A 16 -16.85 -13.40 1.78
CA GLY A 16 -16.63 -11.96 1.82
C GLY A 16 -16.45 -11.45 0.39
N ARG A 17 -17.42 -10.65 -0.05
CA ARG A 17 -17.34 -9.89 -1.29
C ARG A 17 -16.14 -8.96 -1.16
N GLY A 18 -15.27 -9.00 -2.16
CA GLY A 18 -14.26 -7.97 -2.33
C GLY A 18 -14.97 -6.63 -2.31
N ASP A 19 -14.46 -5.74 -1.46
CA ASP A 19 -14.97 -4.39 -1.32
C ASP A 19 -15.08 -3.75 -2.70
N ASP A 20 -16.32 -3.51 -3.13
CA ASP A 20 -16.65 -2.60 -4.21
C ASP A 20 -16.06 -1.24 -3.82
N LEU A 21 -14.82 -0.99 -4.24
CA LEU A 21 -14.23 0.34 -4.20
C LEU A 21 -15.24 1.23 -4.93
N PRO A 22 -15.82 2.25 -4.26
CA PRO A 22 -16.87 3.06 -4.84
C PRO A 22 -16.34 3.62 -6.16
N ILE A 23 -17.03 3.29 -7.25
CA ILE A 23 -16.75 3.82 -8.58
C ILE A 23 -16.94 5.33 -8.48
N VAL A 24 -15.83 6.02 -8.28
CA VAL A 24 -15.75 7.46 -8.15
C VAL A 24 -16.27 8.08 -9.45
N PRO A 25 -17.22 9.03 -9.42
CA PRO A 25 -17.80 9.62 -10.62
C PRO A 25 -16.69 10.15 -11.53
N ALA A 26 -16.73 9.68 -12.78
CA ALA A 26 -15.70 9.92 -13.78
C ALA A 26 -15.75 11.38 -14.25
N GLY A 27 -15.04 12.28 -13.59
CA GLY A 27 -14.87 13.61 -14.16
C GLY A 27 -14.14 14.61 -13.29
N GLY A 28 -14.67 14.90 -12.11
CA GLY A 28 -14.36 16.14 -11.40
C GLY A 28 -13.12 16.13 -10.48
N CYS A 29 -12.80 17.33 -10.00
CA CYS A 29 -11.89 17.57 -8.88
C CYS A 29 -12.65 17.38 -7.55
N PHE A 30 -12.07 16.65 -6.59
CA PHE A 30 -12.62 16.50 -5.23
C PHE A 30 -12.11 17.57 -4.25
N GLY A 31 -11.72 18.74 -4.77
CA GLY A 31 -11.32 19.86 -3.92
C GLY A 31 -12.53 20.62 -3.41
N ASP A 32 -12.48 21.08 -2.16
CA ASP A 32 -13.54 21.89 -1.56
C ASP A 32 -13.81 23.14 -2.40
N GLY A 33 -15.07 23.31 -2.84
CA GLY A 33 -15.49 24.43 -3.70
C GLY A 33 -14.89 24.41 -5.11
N CYS A 34 -14.34 23.28 -5.58
CA CYS A 34 -13.82 23.18 -6.94
C CYS A 34 -14.89 22.69 -7.91
N GLU A 35 -15.30 23.57 -8.83
CA GLU A 35 -16.31 23.27 -9.86
C GLU A 35 -15.69 22.77 -11.18
N ALA A 36 -14.41 22.37 -11.17
CA ALA A 36 -13.76 21.86 -12.38
C ALA A 36 -14.35 20.51 -12.77
N VAL A 37 -15.12 20.50 -13.87
CA VAL A 37 -15.80 19.30 -14.42
C VAL A 37 -14.80 18.33 -15.06
N GLU A 38 -13.81 18.85 -15.78
CA GLU A 38 -12.72 18.06 -16.38
C GLU A 38 -11.38 18.74 -16.09
N PRO A 39 -10.91 18.71 -14.84
CA PRO A 39 -9.64 19.34 -14.48
C PRO A 39 -8.52 18.69 -15.29
N TRP A 40 -7.58 19.50 -15.78
CA TRP A 40 -6.37 19.01 -16.39
C TRP A 40 -5.18 19.91 -16.02
N PRO A 41 -4.05 19.35 -15.58
CA PRO A 41 -3.83 17.95 -15.20
C PRO A 41 -4.46 17.61 -13.84
N VAL A 42 -4.56 16.32 -13.56
CA VAL A 42 -5.15 15.78 -12.32
C VAL A 42 -4.14 14.95 -11.56
N HIS A 43 -4.18 15.07 -10.24
CA HIS A 43 -3.24 14.47 -9.30
C HIS A 43 -3.97 13.56 -8.31
N GLN A 44 -3.29 12.54 -7.80
CA GLN A 44 -3.82 11.70 -6.72
C GLN A 44 -3.14 12.07 -5.39
N VAL A 45 -3.95 12.32 -4.36
CA VAL A 45 -3.45 12.73 -3.04
C VAL A 45 -4.17 11.91 -1.98
N ARG A 46 -3.43 11.39 -0.98
CA ARG A 46 -4.02 10.73 0.18
C ARG A 46 -4.49 11.75 1.22
N HIS A 47 -5.77 11.67 1.57
CA HIS A 47 -6.37 12.38 2.70
C HIS A 47 -6.09 11.66 4.02
N ARG A 48 -6.24 12.36 5.17
CA ARG A 48 -6.00 11.84 6.52
C ARG A 48 -6.78 10.55 6.87
N ASN A 49 -7.91 10.29 6.20
CA ASN A 49 -8.78 9.15 6.48
C ASN A 49 -8.55 7.96 5.51
N ASN A 50 -7.35 7.84 4.93
CA ASN A 50 -7.03 6.84 3.90
C ASN A 50 -7.87 6.93 2.62
N VAL A 51 -8.56 8.05 2.41
CA VAL A 51 -9.29 8.33 1.18
C VAL A 51 -8.32 8.93 0.16
N PHE A 52 -8.29 8.39 -1.06
CA PHE A 52 -7.53 8.97 -2.16
C PHE A 52 -8.41 9.96 -2.90
N LEU A 53 -7.96 11.21 -2.94
CA LEU A 53 -8.65 12.30 -3.63
C LEU A 53 -8.00 12.54 -4.98
N ARG A 54 -8.84 12.77 -5.98
CA ARG A 54 -8.45 13.19 -7.32
C ARG A 54 -8.57 14.72 -7.40
N LEU A 55 -7.44 15.43 -7.43
CA LEU A 55 -7.39 16.89 -7.29
C LEU A 55 -6.74 17.55 -8.51
N CYS A 56 -7.23 18.72 -8.93
CA CYS A 56 -6.52 19.56 -9.89
C CYS A 56 -5.28 20.21 -9.25
N SER A 57 -4.36 20.75 -10.05
CA SER A 57 -3.13 21.38 -9.53
C SER A 57 -3.41 22.46 -8.47
N SER A 58 -4.40 23.33 -8.70
CA SER A 58 -4.78 24.36 -7.74
C SER A 58 -5.27 23.78 -6.40
N CYS A 59 -6.08 22.72 -6.43
CA CYS A 59 -6.57 22.07 -5.22
C CYS A 59 -5.48 21.29 -4.48
N VAL A 60 -4.48 20.72 -5.17
CA VAL A 60 -3.32 20.12 -4.51
C VAL A 60 -2.57 21.17 -3.67
N LEU A 61 -2.35 22.36 -4.24
CA LEU A 61 -1.68 23.46 -3.54
C LEU A 61 -2.52 23.95 -2.35
N LYS A 62 -3.84 24.15 -2.53
CA LYS A 62 -4.76 24.52 -1.43
C LYS A 62 -4.82 23.49 -0.31
N TYR A 63 -4.67 22.20 -0.65
CA TYR A 63 -4.66 21.10 0.32
C TYR A 63 -3.33 21.00 1.10
N HIS A 64 -2.25 21.58 0.58
CA HIS A 64 -0.90 21.56 1.17
C HIS A 64 -0.29 22.96 1.31
N PRO A 65 -0.96 23.91 1.99
CA PRO A 65 -0.57 25.33 1.99
C PRO A 65 0.81 25.58 2.62
N GLY A 66 1.23 24.75 3.57
CA GLY A 66 2.51 24.87 4.28
C GLY A 66 3.68 24.10 3.65
N SER A 67 3.49 23.42 2.51
CA SER A 67 4.51 22.52 1.93
C SER A 67 5.29 23.14 0.77
N PHE A 68 4.97 24.38 0.38
CA PHE A 68 5.64 25.09 -0.70
C PHE A 68 5.61 26.60 -0.45
N CYS A 69 6.57 27.34 -1.00
CA CYS A 69 6.54 28.78 -1.02
C CYS A 69 5.48 29.26 -2.04
N CYS A 70 4.45 29.98 -1.57
CA CYS A 70 3.34 30.45 -2.42
C CYS A 70 3.71 31.58 -3.39
N SER A 71 4.90 32.15 -3.27
CA SER A 71 5.43 33.21 -4.15
C SER A 71 6.26 32.63 -5.30
N CYS A 72 7.24 31.76 -5.01
CA CYS A 72 8.11 31.18 -6.04
C CYS A 72 7.71 29.76 -6.50
N PHE A 73 6.77 29.11 -5.81
CA PHE A 73 6.36 27.73 -6.04
C PHE A 73 7.54 26.75 -5.98
N GLU A 74 8.29 26.82 -4.89
CA GLU A 74 9.31 25.82 -4.55
C GLU A 74 8.85 24.99 -3.35
N VAL A 75 9.10 23.67 -3.40
CA VAL A 75 8.69 22.75 -2.34
C VAL A 75 9.63 22.86 -1.15
N LEU A 76 9.07 22.95 0.05
CA LEU A 76 9.83 23.15 1.30
C LEU A 76 10.25 21.82 1.93
N ASP A 77 10.92 20.97 1.14
CA ASP A 77 11.41 19.65 1.58
C ASP A 77 12.90 19.68 2.02
N SER A 78 13.57 20.83 1.91
CA SER A 78 15.01 20.96 2.22
C SER A 78 15.29 20.89 3.73
N PRO A 79 16.35 20.17 4.16
CA PRO A 79 16.78 20.14 5.55
C PRO A 79 17.29 21.50 6.02
N GLU A 80 17.88 22.28 5.12
CA GLU A 80 18.22 23.69 5.36
C GLU A 80 16.93 24.49 5.33
N ARG A 81 16.47 24.95 6.50
CA ARG A 81 15.23 25.71 6.61
C ARG A 81 15.51 27.17 6.27
N PRO A 82 15.09 27.67 5.09
CA PRO A 82 15.11 29.10 4.84
C PRO A 82 14.21 29.82 5.83
N LEU A 83 14.44 31.11 6.05
CA LEU A 83 13.52 31.94 6.83
C LEU A 83 12.16 32.00 6.12
N LEU A 84 11.12 31.54 6.79
CA LEU A 84 9.75 31.47 6.27
C LEU A 84 8.86 32.52 6.93
N VAL A 85 7.95 33.06 6.13
CA VAL A 85 6.88 33.95 6.56
C VAL A 85 5.55 33.25 6.34
N HIS A 86 4.66 33.34 7.32
CA HIS A 86 3.35 32.70 7.29
C HIS A 86 2.28 33.73 6.94
N CYS A 87 1.27 33.31 6.18
CA CYS A 87 0.11 34.12 5.91
C CYS A 87 -0.66 34.40 7.21
N SER A 88 -1.08 35.64 7.43
CA SER A 88 -1.83 36.02 8.64
C SER A 88 -3.24 35.41 8.72
N LYS A 89 -3.81 34.96 7.59
CA LYS A 89 -5.17 34.38 7.51
C LYS A 89 -5.22 32.85 7.37
N CYS A 90 -4.15 32.20 6.93
CA CYS A 90 -4.13 30.75 6.72
C CYS A 90 -2.72 30.16 6.89
N SER A 91 -2.58 28.83 6.84
CA SER A 91 -1.31 28.14 6.97
C SER A 91 -0.40 28.16 5.73
N SER A 92 -0.62 29.11 4.81
CA SER A 92 0.24 29.29 3.64
C SER A 92 1.58 29.92 4.04
N VAL A 93 2.65 29.55 3.33
CA VAL A 93 4.01 30.01 3.63
C VAL A 93 4.69 30.61 2.41
N SER A 94 5.62 31.54 2.64
CA SER A 94 6.53 32.10 1.62
C SER A 94 7.94 32.16 2.20
N HIS A 95 8.96 32.08 1.34
CA HIS A 95 10.29 32.50 1.75
C HIS A 95 10.27 33.98 2.09
N HIS A 96 10.99 34.37 3.14
CA HIS A 96 11.20 35.76 3.50
C HIS A 96 11.84 36.56 2.35
N SER A 97 12.78 35.94 1.62
CA SER A 97 13.43 36.52 0.43
C SER A 97 12.52 36.64 -0.80
N CYS A 98 11.37 35.96 -0.81
CA CYS A 98 10.39 36.09 -1.89
C CYS A 98 9.37 37.19 -1.62
N LEU A 99 9.44 37.88 -0.48
CA LEU A 99 8.62 39.06 -0.24
C LEU A 99 9.19 40.27 -0.99
N PRO A 100 8.34 41.13 -1.55
CA PRO A 100 8.79 42.38 -2.17
C PRO A 100 9.45 43.32 -1.14
N ASP A 101 8.99 43.28 0.11
CA ASP A 101 9.58 44.00 1.24
C ASP A 101 9.61 43.08 2.48
N PRO A 102 10.79 42.86 3.10
CA PRO A 102 10.90 42.19 4.38
C PRO A 102 10.04 42.77 5.51
N SER A 103 9.78 44.08 5.50
CA SER A 103 9.07 44.77 6.59
C SER A 103 7.60 44.35 6.70
N ILE A 104 6.99 43.91 5.59
CA ILE A 104 5.59 43.46 5.54
C ILE A 104 5.41 42.02 6.03
N SER A 105 6.48 41.36 6.48
CA SER A 105 6.40 39.98 6.98
C SER A 105 5.27 39.72 8.00
N PRO A 106 5.01 40.60 9.00
CA PRO A 106 3.92 40.39 9.96
C PRO A 106 2.52 40.53 9.35
N LEU A 107 2.40 41.22 8.22
CA LEU A 107 1.15 41.53 7.52
C LEU A 107 0.96 40.68 6.26
N PHE A 108 1.86 39.72 6.01
CA PHE A 108 1.87 38.93 4.79
C PHE A 108 0.53 38.21 4.58
N LEU A 109 -0.01 38.36 3.36
CA LEU A 109 -1.15 37.60 2.87
C LEU A 109 -0.70 36.78 1.65
N CYS A 110 -1.03 35.50 1.64
CA CYS A 110 -0.78 34.67 0.47
C CYS A 110 -1.72 35.08 -0.69
N PRO A 111 -1.38 34.77 -1.96
CA PRO A 111 -2.18 35.16 -3.12
C PRO A 111 -3.67 34.76 -3.04
N ALA A 112 -3.98 33.64 -2.39
CA ALA A 112 -5.36 33.20 -2.21
C ALA A 112 -6.13 34.07 -1.20
N CYS A 113 -5.48 34.51 -0.13
CA CYS A 113 -6.09 35.31 0.95
C CYS A 113 -6.12 36.82 0.67
N ASP A 114 -5.25 37.28 -0.23
CA ASP A 114 -5.22 38.66 -0.73
C ASP A 114 -6.24 38.88 -1.86
N SER A 115 -6.65 37.81 -2.54
CA SER A 115 -7.66 37.90 -3.60
C SER A 115 -9.02 38.36 -3.06
N PRO A 116 -9.77 39.19 -3.82
CA PRO A 116 -11.09 39.70 -3.40
C PRO A 116 -12.14 38.60 -3.28
N SER A 117 -11.92 37.47 -3.95
CA SER A 117 -12.79 36.29 -3.93
C SER A 117 -11.97 35.01 -3.61
N PRO A 118 -11.64 34.77 -2.32
CA PRO A 118 -10.76 33.66 -1.92
C PRO A 118 -11.27 32.27 -2.32
N THR A 119 -12.59 32.11 -2.42
CA THR A 119 -13.24 30.85 -2.79
C THR A 119 -13.02 30.50 -4.26
N SER A 120 -13.07 31.47 -5.17
CA SER A 120 -12.88 31.28 -6.62
C SER A 120 -11.43 31.39 -7.08
N PHE A 121 -10.51 31.79 -6.19
CA PHE A 121 -9.09 31.91 -6.53
C PHE A 121 -8.52 30.58 -7.04
N SER A 122 -7.80 30.63 -8.16
CA SER A 122 -7.07 29.48 -8.70
C SER A 122 -5.59 29.81 -8.90
N TYR A 123 -4.71 28.95 -8.39
CA TYR A 123 -3.28 29.03 -8.70
C TYR A 123 -3.00 28.73 -10.18
N PHE A 124 -3.83 27.89 -10.79
CA PHE A 124 -3.63 27.39 -12.14
C PHE A 124 -4.87 27.69 -13.00
N PRO A 125 -5.01 28.92 -13.52
CA PRO A 125 -6.14 29.32 -14.36
C PRO A 125 -5.94 28.80 -15.79
N PHE A 126 -6.00 27.48 -15.97
CA PHE A 126 -5.89 26.84 -17.29
C PHE A 126 -7.24 26.26 -17.67
N SER A 127 -7.85 26.80 -18.74
CA SER A 127 -9.09 26.27 -19.30
C SER A 127 -8.77 25.32 -20.45
N LYS A 128 -9.46 24.17 -20.51
CA LYS A 128 -9.28 23.16 -21.57
C LYS A 128 -9.60 23.73 -22.98
N ASN A 129 -10.36 24.83 -23.05
CA ASN A 129 -10.91 25.41 -24.27
C ASN A 129 -10.11 26.59 -24.86
N SER A 130 -9.01 27.02 -24.24
CA SER A 130 -8.15 28.03 -24.89
C SER A 130 -7.34 27.35 -26.00
N ALA A 131 -7.55 27.79 -27.24
CA ALA A 131 -6.84 27.29 -28.43
C ALA A 131 -5.31 27.49 -28.35
N ASP A 132 -4.86 28.36 -27.45
CA ASP A 132 -3.46 28.67 -27.20
C ASP A 132 -3.03 28.08 -25.86
N ARG A 133 -2.51 26.85 -25.87
CA ARG A 133 -2.07 26.12 -24.67
C ARG A 133 -0.59 26.37 -24.40
N VAL A 134 -0.20 27.62 -24.28
CA VAL A 134 1.17 27.97 -23.89
C VAL A 134 1.30 27.83 -22.38
N ILE A 135 2.13 26.90 -21.92
CA ILE A 135 2.50 26.77 -20.51
C ILE A 135 3.60 27.80 -20.24
N ASP A 136 3.28 28.88 -19.54
CA ASP A 136 4.27 29.84 -19.08
C ASP A 136 5.13 29.26 -17.94
N LEU A 137 6.24 29.94 -17.63
CA LEU A 137 7.17 29.49 -16.58
C LEU A 137 6.46 29.35 -15.22
N ARG A 138 5.49 30.22 -14.93
CA ARG A 138 4.73 30.20 -13.68
C ARG A 138 3.83 28.97 -13.60
N ALA A 139 3.05 28.69 -14.64
CA ALA A 139 2.24 27.49 -14.80
C ALA A 139 3.10 26.23 -14.67
N ALA A 140 4.26 26.18 -15.33
CA ALA A 140 5.19 25.06 -15.24
C ALA A 140 5.64 24.80 -13.80
N LYS A 141 6.01 25.85 -13.04
CA LYS A 141 6.37 25.72 -11.62
C LYS A 141 5.22 25.20 -10.76
N ILE A 142 4.01 25.70 -10.97
CA ILE A 142 2.81 25.27 -10.24
C ILE A 142 2.50 23.79 -10.52
N LEU A 143 2.59 23.37 -11.78
CA LEU A 143 2.45 21.96 -12.16
C LEU A 143 3.49 21.08 -11.50
N LEU A 144 4.76 21.51 -11.50
CA LEU A 144 5.86 20.78 -10.89
C LEU A 144 5.67 20.59 -9.38
N VAL A 145 5.27 21.66 -8.67
CA VAL A 145 4.97 21.58 -7.24
C VAL A 145 3.81 20.65 -6.96
N ALA A 146 2.70 20.80 -7.69
CA ALA A 146 1.53 19.94 -7.51
C ALA A 146 1.89 18.46 -7.72
N ALA A 147 2.65 18.15 -8.78
CA ALA A 147 3.10 16.80 -9.06
C ALA A 147 4.02 16.24 -7.96
N ARG A 148 4.97 17.04 -7.45
CA ARG A 148 5.85 16.65 -6.35
C ARG A 148 5.09 16.38 -5.06
N LEU A 149 4.15 17.24 -4.68
CA LEU A 149 3.33 17.07 -3.48
C LEU A 149 2.44 15.83 -3.59
N SER A 150 1.84 15.59 -4.76
CA SER A 150 1.06 14.38 -5.06
C SER A 150 1.93 13.13 -4.97
N ALA A 151 3.11 13.12 -5.59
CA ALA A 151 4.05 12.01 -5.52
C ALA A 151 4.48 11.73 -4.08
N ALA A 152 4.87 12.75 -3.31
CA ALA A 152 5.24 12.60 -1.90
C ALA A 152 4.08 12.05 -1.04
N SER A 153 2.85 12.50 -1.30
CA SER A 153 1.64 11.99 -0.65
C SER A 153 1.42 10.51 -0.92
N MET A 154 1.52 10.09 -2.18
CA MET A 154 1.36 8.70 -2.59
C MET A 154 2.51 7.80 -2.14
N CYS A 155 3.75 8.30 -2.11
CA CYS A 155 4.90 7.58 -1.56
C CYS A 155 4.70 7.29 -0.06
N ARG A 156 4.25 8.27 0.73
CA ARG A 156 3.91 8.05 2.15
C ARG A 156 2.78 7.03 2.32
N ALA A 157 1.77 7.07 1.45
CA ALA A 157 0.70 6.07 1.42
C ALA A 157 1.22 4.66 1.17
N ALA A 158 2.05 4.49 0.14
CA ALA A 158 2.62 3.21 -0.23
C ALA A 158 3.53 2.64 0.88
N SER A 159 4.37 3.46 1.51
CA SER A 159 5.22 3.03 2.61
C SER A 159 4.42 2.56 3.83
N LEU A 160 3.35 3.27 4.20
CA LEU A 160 2.48 2.86 5.30
C LEU A 160 1.71 1.57 5.00
N ALA A 161 1.22 1.41 3.76
CA ALA A 161 0.56 0.18 3.34
C ALA A 161 1.50 -1.04 3.38
N ARG A 162 2.77 -0.86 2.97
CA ARG A 162 3.79 -1.92 3.08
C ARG A 162 4.07 -2.31 4.53
N ALA A 163 4.26 -1.32 5.41
CA ALA A 163 4.50 -1.57 6.84
C ALA A 163 3.32 -2.30 7.50
N GLU A 164 2.08 -1.95 7.15
CA GLU A 164 0.89 -2.64 7.66
C GLU A 164 0.79 -4.07 7.14
N ALA A 165 1.09 -4.30 5.86
CA ALA A 165 1.11 -5.64 5.28
C ALA A 165 2.16 -6.53 5.97
N GLU A 166 3.37 -6.01 6.20
CA GLU A 166 4.41 -6.72 6.94
C GLU A 166 4.00 -7.08 8.37
N LYS A 167 3.33 -6.15 9.07
CA LYS A 167 2.77 -6.40 10.40
C LYS A 167 1.75 -7.53 10.37
N LYS A 168 0.78 -7.48 9.44
CA LYS A 168 -0.25 -8.52 9.28
C LYS A 168 0.34 -9.89 8.96
N VAL A 169 1.39 -9.95 8.13
CA VAL A 169 2.09 -11.21 7.83
C VAL A 169 2.73 -11.81 9.09
N LYS A 170 3.40 -10.98 9.91
CA LYS A 170 4.01 -11.42 11.19
C LYS A 170 2.94 -11.92 12.17
N GLU A 171 1.84 -11.20 12.32
CA GLU A 171 0.72 -11.60 13.19
C GLU A 171 0.08 -12.91 12.71
N ALA A 172 -0.17 -13.06 11.41
CA ALA A 172 -0.70 -14.29 10.84
C ALA A 172 0.27 -15.48 11.00
N ALA A 173 1.58 -15.25 10.89
CA ALA A 173 2.58 -16.29 11.14
C ALA A 173 2.57 -16.73 12.62
N LEU A 174 2.50 -15.80 13.57
CA LEU A 174 2.41 -16.10 15.00
C LEU A 174 1.09 -16.81 15.36
N ALA A 175 -0.04 -16.38 14.79
CA ALA A 175 -1.32 -17.04 15.00
C ALA A 175 -1.31 -18.48 14.47
N ARG A 176 -0.75 -18.71 13.28
CA ARG A 176 -0.57 -20.07 12.73
C ARG A 176 0.35 -20.92 13.58
N LYS A 177 1.44 -20.36 14.11
CA LYS A 177 2.34 -21.08 15.04
C LYS A 177 1.58 -21.51 16.30
N ARG A 178 0.86 -20.58 16.94
CA ARG A 178 0.05 -20.87 18.13
C ARG A 178 -1.02 -21.94 17.86
N ALA A 179 -1.69 -21.89 16.71
CA ALA A 179 -2.67 -22.89 16.32
C ALA A 179 -2.04 -24.29 16.16
N ARG A 180 -0.87 -24.37 15.51
CA ARG A 180 -0.12 -25.65 15.41
C ARG A 180 0.29 -26.16 16.79
N ASP A 181 0.85 -25.30 17.63
CA ASP A 181 1.26 -25.67 18.99
C ASP A 181 0.09 -26.21 19.83
N MET A 182 -1.13 -25.67 19.64
CA MET A 182 -2.34 -26.16 20.30
C MET A 182 -2.80 -27.53 19.76
N LEU A 183 -2.71 -27.74 18.44
CA LEU A 183 -3.03 -29.04 17.82
C LEU A 183 -2.03 -30.13 18.26
N ASP A 184 -0.74 -29.80 18.32
CA ASP A 184 0.28 -30.75 18.78
C ASP A 184 0.02 -31.16 20.24
N LYS A 185 -0.37 -30.21 21.10
CA LYS A 185 -0.76 -30.49 22.49
C LYS A 185 -2.01 -31.37 22.58
N SER A 186 -3.03 -31.14 21.75
CA SER A 186 -4.25 -31.94 21.79
C SER A 186 -4.02 -33.38 21.33
N LEU A 187 -3.15 -33.60 20.34
CA LEU A 187 -2.74 -34.93 19.90
C LEU A 187 -2.05 -35.70 21.02
N VAL A 188 -1.08 -35.08 21.72
CA VAL A 188 -0.39 -35.70 22.86
C VAL A 188 -1.36 -36.07 23.99
N ILE A 189 -2.35 -35.21 24.29
CA ILE A 189 -3.37 -35.51 25.30
C ILE A 189 -4.24 -36.70 24.85
N SER A 190 -4.66 -36.73 23.59
CA SER A 190 -5.47 -37.83 23.04
C SER A 190 -4.74 -39.17 23.07
N GLU A 191 -3.43 -39.19 22.79
CA GLU A 191 -2.61 -40.40 22.89
C GLU A 191 -2.53 -40.91 24.33
N LYS A 192 -2.26 -40.01 25.29
CA LYS A 192 -2.23 -40.35 26.73
C LYS A 192 -3.58 -40.86 27.23
N GLU A 193 -4.69 -40.31 26.74
CA GLU A 193 -6.03 -40.78 27.11
C GLU A 193 -6.30 -42.19 26.55
N LYS A 194 -5.91 -42.45 25.30
CA LYS A 194 -6.02 -43.78 24.69
C LYS A 194 -5.19 -44.84 25.43
N GLU A 195 -4.01 -44.48 25.93
CA GLU A 195 -3.19 -45.38 26.77
C GLU A 195 -3.90 -45.69 28.10
N LYS A 196 -4.41 -44.67 28.80
CA LYS A 196 -5.18 -44.87 30.03
C LYS A 196 -6.41 -45.76 29.85
N ILE A 197 -7.13 -45.61 28.72
CA ILE A 197 -8.28 -46.48 28.39
C ILE A 197 -7.82 -47.92 28.13
N LYS A 198 -6.70 -48.13 27.45
CA LYS A 198 -6.16 -49.49 27.22
C LYS A 198 -5.76 -50.16 28.54
N ASP A 199 -5.17 -49.41 29.45
CA ASP A 199 -4.74 -49.94 30.76
C ASP A 199 -5.93 -50.26 31.67
N SER A 200 -6.98 -49.43 31.67
CA SER A 200 -8.20 -49.72 32.43
C SER A 200 -8.96 -50.93 31.88
N VAL A 201 -9.01 -51.09 30.55
CA VAL A 201 -9.60 -52.29 29.90
C VAL A 201 -8.80 -53.54 30.25
N ARG A 202 -7.45 -53.50 30.21
CA ARG A 202 -6.61 -54.64 30.61
C ARG A 202 -6.81 -55.02 32.07
N THR A 203 -6.88 -54.03 32.96
CA THR A 203 -7.10 -54.24 34.40
C THR A 203 -8.49 -54.85 34.68
N ALA A 204 -9.51 -54.45 33.91
CA ALA A 204 -10.86 -55.02 34.03
C ALA A 204 -10.97 -56.46 33.46
N MET A 205 -10.06 -56.88 32.57
CA MET A 205 -10.12 -58.18 31.89
C MET A 205 -9.23 -59.28 32.50
N ALA A 206 -8.52 -59.03 33.60
CA ALA A 206 -7.67 -60.03 34.26
C ALA A 206 -7.92 -60.12 35.78
N PRO A 207 -8.44 -61.23 36.32
CA PRO A 207 -9.43 -62.15 35.77
C PRO A 207 -10.59 -62.47 36.76
N VAL A 208 -11.81 -62.65 36.24
CA VAL A 208 -12.78 -63.62 36.78
C VAL A 208 -12.30 -65.00 36.30
N ALA A 209 -11.21 -65.48 36.91
CA ALA A 209 -10.71 -66.84 36.75
C ALA A 209 -10.31 -67.38 38.13
N PHE A 210 -11.21 -67.26 39.09
CA PHE A 210 -11.20 -68.06 40.32
C PHE A 210 -12.61 -68.05 40.92
N ALA A 211 -13.48 -68.93 40.40
CA ALA A 211 -14.62 -69.57 41.08
C ALA A 211 -15.65 -70.05 40.05
N ALA A 212 -15.31 -71.13 39.34
CA ALA A 212 -16.31 -72.07 38.84
C ALA A 212 -16.02 -73.43 39.47
N SER A 213 -16.50 -73.61 40.70
CA SER A 213 -16.95 -74.92 41.17
C SER A 213 -18.14 -74.72 42.10
N ALA A 214 -19.34 -74.78 41.53
CA ALA A 214 -20.52 -75.49 42.05
C ALA A 214 -21.85 -74.79 41.68
N ALA A 215 -22.77 -75.65 41.24
CA ALA A 215 -24.23 -75.54 41.37
C ALA A 215 -25.03 -74.62 40.43
N ALA A 216 -25.63 -75.30 39.44
CA ALA A 216 -27.08 -75.44 39.26
C ALA A 216 -27.95 -74.20 38.95
N ALA A 217 -28.49 -74.25 37.73
CA ALA A 217 -29.91 -74.06 37.38
C ALA A 217 -30.69 -72.88 37.98
N ALA A 218 -30.95 -71.87 37.16
CA ALA A 218 -32.25 -71.19 37.13
C ALA A 218 -32.47 -70.53 35.76
N LYS A 219 -33.61 -70.86 35.16
CA LYS A 219 -34.17 -70.23 33.95
C LYS A 219 -34.57 -68.80 34.24
N MET A 220 -34.35 -67.87 33.31
CA MET A 220 -35.41 -66.92 32.98
C MET A 220 -35.29 -66.37 31.56
N GLU A 221 -36.44 -66.44 30.92
CA GLU A 221 -36.90 -65.95 29.64
C GLU A 221 -36.87 -64.41 29.56
N VAL A 222 -36.75 -63.84 28.35
CA VAL A 222 -37.60 -62.74 27.81
C VAL A 222 -36.90 -62.03 26.62
N VAL A 223 -37.42 -62.33 25.42
CA VAL A 223 -37.82 -61.46 24.30
C VAL A 223 -36.80 -60.55 23.59
N GLU A 224 -36.57 -60.90 22.30
CA GLU A 224 -36.01 -60.04 21.23
C GLU A 224 -36.87 -58.78 20.93
N PRO A 225 -36.26 -57.74 20.35
CA PRO A 225 -36.62 -57.49 18.95
C PRO A 225 -35.45 -57.09 18.05
N ASN A 226 -35.18 -58.00 17.11
CA ASN A 226 -34.87 -57.79 15.69
C ASN A 226 -34.78 -56.31 15.18
N LYS A 227 -33.56 -55.85 14.84
CA LYS A 227 -33.32 -54.94 13.70
C LYS A 227 -32.04 -55.31 12.95
N LYS A 228 -32.28 -55.83 11.76
CA LYS A 228 -31.38 -56.08 10.62
C LYS A 228 -30.33 -54.99 10.41
N ALA A 229 -29.07 -55.41 10.25
CA ALA A 229 -28.06 -54.69 9.48
C ALA A 229 -27.55 -55.59 8.34
N PRO A 230 -27.14 -55.02 7.18
CA PRO A 230 -26.95 -55.78 5.96
C PRO A 230 -25.60 -56.48 5.91
N ARG A 231 -25.64 -57.68 5.33
CA ARG A 231 -24.54 -58.53 4.91
C ARG A 231 -23.62 -57.81 3.90
N PRO A 232 -22.29 -57.80 4.07
CA PRO A 232 -21.37 -57.57 2.96
C PRO A 232 -21.02 -58.93 2.35
N SER A 233 -21.43 -59.15 1.09
CA SER A 233 -21.01 -60.31 0.31
C SER A 233 -19.85 -59.95 -0.62
N ALA A 234 -18.86 -60.85 -0.56
CA ALA A 234 -17.91 -61.26 -1.58
C ALA A 234 -16.58 -60.47 -1.77
N PRO A 235 -15.46 -61.20 -1.90
CA PRO A 235 -14.14 -60.66 -2.16
C PRO A 235 -13.93 -60.43 -3.66
N ARG A 236 -13.22 -59.35 -4.02
CA ARG A 236 -12.67 -59.13 -5.36
C ARG A 236 -11.16 -58.89 -5.27
N PRO A 237 -10.42 -59.21 -6.34
CA PRO A 237 -9.03 -59.65 -6.24
C PRO A 237 -8.04 -58.51 -6.08
N SER A 238 -6.94 -58.88 -5.45
CA SER A 238 -5.68 -58.17 -5.29
C SER A 238 -5.26 -57.38 -6.52
N GLY A 239 -4.79 -56.15 -6.29
CA GLY A 239 -3.83 -55.49 -7.18
C GLY A 239 -4.12 -54.04 -7.52
N MET A 240 -4.29 -53.12 -6.56
CA MET A 240 -4.10 -51.67 -6.86
C MET A 240 -3.89 -50.70 -5.68
N VAL A 241 -3.56 -51.17 -4.48
CA VAL A 241 -3.57 -50.30 -3.27
C VAL A 241 -2.25 -49.53 -3.02
N ILE A 242 -1.19 -49.73 -3.82
CA ILE A 242 0.09 -49.04 -3.58
C ILE A 242 0.18 -47.63 -4.22
N ALA A 243 -0.70 -47.29 -5.18
CA ALA A 243 -0.61 -46.00 -5.88
C ALA A 243 -1.19 -44.80 -5.10
N GLY A 244 -2.21 -44.99 -4.26
CA GLY A 244 -2.89 -43.89 -3.55
C GLY A 244 -2.05 -43.25 -2.42
N ALA A 245 -1.31 -44.07 -1.67
CA ALA A 245 -0.47 -43.61 -0.56
C ALA A 245 0.74 -42.79 -1.05
N VAL A 246 1.29 -43.12 -2.23
CA VAL A 246 2.42 -42.38 -2.82
C VAL A 246 1.96 -41.02 -3.35
N VAL A 247 0.74 -40.91 -3.90
CA VAL A 247 0.17 -39.64 -4.40
C VAL A 247 -0.17 -38.69 -3.25
N GLN A 248 -0.79 -39.16 -2.17
CA GLN A 248 -1.04 -38.34 -0.98
C GLN A 248 0.26 -37.90 -0.29
N LYS A 249 1.27 -38.78 -0.21
CA LYS A 249 2.57 -38.44 0.37
C LYS A 249 3.35 -37.44 -0.48
N ARG A 250 3.24 -37.50 -1.82
CA ARG A 250 3.82 -36.49 -2.74
C ARG A 250 3.14 -35.13 -2.62
N ALA A 251 1.82 -35.08 -2.45
CA ALA A 251 1.08 -33.83 -2.24
C ALA A 251 1.49 -33.15 -0.91
N HIS A 252 1.54 -33.93 0.18
CA HIS A 252 1.97 -33.44 1.49
C HIS A 252 3.45 -33.00 1.49
N ASN A 253 4.32 -33.70 0.75
CA ASN A 253 5.73 -33.32 0.64
C ASN A 253 5.92 -32.05 -0.23
N ARG A 254 5.10 -31.86 -1.27
CA ARG A 254 5.09 -30.63 -2.08
C ARG A 254 4.63 -29.42 -1.27
N GLU A 255 3.64 -29.59 -0.41
CA GLU A 255 3.27 -28.51 0.53
C GLU A 255 4.41 -28.26 1.51
N ARG A 256 4.98 -29.30 2.14
CA ARG A 256 6.09 -29.15 3.10
C ARG A 256 7.31 -28.43 2.50
N GLU A 257 7.64 -28.70 1.24
CA GLU A 257 8.69 -28.00 0.48
C GLU A 257 8.33 -26.52 0.20
N LYS A 258 7.07 -26.21 -0.14
CA LYS A 258 6.60 -24.82 -0.24
C LYS A 258 6.72 -24.07 1.09
N TRP A 259 6.45 -24.74 2.22
CA TRP A 259 6.59 -24.16 3.56
C TRP A 259 8.06 -23.91 3.94
N LYS A 260 9.01 -24.72 3.47
CA LYS A 260 10.45 -24.50 3.71
C LYS A 260 11.00 -23.29 2.97
N ARG A 261 10.54 -23.02 1.74
CA ARG A 261 10.94 -21.83 0.96
C ARG A 261 10.42 -20.51 1.53
N PHE A 262 9.34 -20.55 2.30
CA PHE A 262 8.79 -19.36 2.97
C PHE A 262 9.54 -18.98 4.25
N ASN A 263 10.43 -19.85 4.72
CA ASN A 263 11.19 -19.69 5.96
C ASN A 263 12.70 -19.50 5.72
N GLU A 264 13.14 -19.42 4.45
CA GLU A 264 14.45 -18.87 4.18
C GLU A 264 14.42 -17.38 4.57
N PRO A 265 15.36 -16.93 5.41
CA PRO A 265 15.48 -15.51 5.69
C PRO A 265 15.68 -14.81 4.35
N ILE A 266 14.73 -13.94 3.99
CA ILE A 266 14.94 -12.98 2.90
C ILE A 266 16.23 -12.28 3.26
N GLY A 267 17.29 -12.59 2.51
CA GLY A 267 18.59 -11.97 2.71
C GLY A 267 18.34 -10.48 2.80
N MET A 268 18.65 -9.90 3.96
CA MET A 268 18.62 -8.47 4.16
C MET A 268 19.61 -7.89 3.15
N VAL A 269 19.12 -7.55 1.96
CA VAL A 269 19.82 -6.65 1.07
C VAL A 269 19.83 -5.34 1.83
N ASN A 270 20.95 -5.11 2.48
CA ASN A 270 21.26 -3.94 3.27
C ASN A 270 21.14 -2.73 2.33
N ARG A 271 19.95 -2.12 2.26
CA ARG A 271 19.71 -0.90 1.49
C ARG A 271 20.07 0.31 2.37
N SER A 272 21.30 0.28 2.87
CA SER A 272 21.97 1.44 3.45
C SER A 272 22.71 2.14 2.32
N SER A 273 22.01 3.03 1.60
CA SER A 273 22.53 4.16 0.81
C SER A 273 21.55 4.54 -0.31
N LEU A 274 20.63 5.45 0.00
CA LEU A 274 20.17 6.43 -0.98
C LEU A 274 20.73 7.78 -0.53
N LEU A 275 22.06 7.90 -0.62
CA LEU A 275 22.68 9.18 -0.86
C LEU A 275 22.58 9.42 -2.36
N VAL A 276 21.81 10.44 -2.72
CA VAL A 276 21.84 11.05 -4.05
C VAL A 276 23.22 11.70 -4.19
N GLY A 277 24.09 11.09 -4.98
CA GLY A 277 25.44 11.56 -5.23
C GLY A 277 26.12 10.69 -6.28
N GLY A 278 25.84 10.97 -7.55
CA GLY A 278 26.47 10.31 -8.70
C GLY A 278 26.94 11.37 -9.70
N ASN A 279 28.20 11.76 -9.57
CA ASN A 279 28.99 12.30 -10.68
C ASN A 279 29.27 11.15 -11.65
N GLU A 280 28.78 11.27 -12.87
CA GLU A 280 29.02 10.29 -13.93
C GLU A 280 30.23 10.71 -14.76
N ASN A 281 31.39 10.14 -14.47
CA ASN A 281 32.53 10.12 -15.39
C ASN A 281 32.24 9.08 -16.47
N ILE A 282 31.67 9.52 -17.59
CA ILE A 282 31.48 8.70 -18.78
C ILE A 282 32.79 8.70 -19.58
N LYS A 283 33.63 7.68 -19.37
CA LYS A 283 34.63 7.28 -20.37
C LYS A 283 33.93 6.41 -21.42
N GLY A 284 33.33 7.09 -22.41
CA GLY A 284 32.78 6.48 -23.62
C GLY A 284 33.63 6.90 -24.81
N HIS A 285 34.37 5.94 -25.36
CA HIS A 285 35.14 6.07 -26.58
C HIS A 285 34.17 6.22 -27.77
N LEU A 286 34.04 7.43 -28.32
CA LEU A 286 33.37 7.65 -29.60
C LEU A 286 34.41 8.21 -30.58
N ASN A 287 34.81 7.34 -31.51
CA ASN A 287 35.47 7.76 -32.75
C ASN A 287 34.42 8.47 -33.60
N LEU A 288 34.63 9.76 -33.84
CA LEU A 288 34.00 10.51 -34.91
C LEU A 288 35.10 11.31 -35.60
N ASP A 289 35.56 10.78 -36.72
CA ASP A 289 36.31 11.49 -37.74
C ASP A 289 35.47 12.67 -38.23
N VAL A 290 35.78 13.88 -37.74
CA VAL A 290 35.33 15.13 -38.34
C VAL A 290 36.55 15.78 -38.95
N LYS A 291 36.57 15.76 -40.28
CA LYS A 291 37.56 16.42 -41.14
C LYS A 291 37.67 17.90 -40.82
N ASP A 292 38.91 18.33 -40.65
CA ASP A 292 39.37 19.71 -40.74
C ASP A 292 38.86 20.39 -42.02
N SER A 293 38.21 21.53 -41.85
CA SER A 293 38.16 22.57 -42.87
C SER A 293 38.57 23.89 -42.24
N MET A 294 39.81 24.25 -42.51
CA MET A 294 40.44 25.55 -42.30
C MET A 294 39.51 26.69 -42.73
N VAL A 295 39.22 27.61 -41.81
CA VAL A 295 38.80 28.97 -42.15
C VAL A 295 39.78 29.93 -41.50
N LYS A 296 40.35 30.77 -42.36
CA LYS A 296 41.45 31.70 -42.12
C LYS A 296 41.04 32.82 -41.18
N ASP A 297 42.01 33.20 -40.35
CA ASP A 297 42.15 34.52 -39.74
C ASP A 297 41.97 35.62 -40.79
N GLU A 298 41.10 36.60 -40.50
CA GLU A 298 41.34 37.97 -40.91
C GLU A 298 41.11 38.93 -39.74
N THR A 299 42.07 39.83 -39.63
CA THR A 299 42.37 40.73 -38.54
C THR A 299 41.98 42.13 -38.99
N GLU A 300 41.03 42.80 -38.35
CA GLU A 300 40.79 44.25 -38.50
C GLU A 300 40.05 44.73 -37.24
N LYS A 301 40.71 45.40 -36.27
CA LYS A 301 41.14 46.80 -36.20
C LYS A 301 40.01 47.83 -36.37
N ASN A 302 40.01 48.76 -35.40
CA ASN A 302 39.29 50.05 -35.30
C ASN A 302 37.92 49.94 -34.59
N GLY A 303 37.57 50.77 -33.61
CA GLY A 303 38.23 51.91 -33.02
C GLY A 303 37.35 52.52 -31.92
N ILE A 304 38.00 52.90 -30.83
CA ILE A 304 37.78 54.04 -29.94
C ILE A 304 36.70 55.04 -30.42
N VAL A 305 35.61 55.19 -29.66
CA VAL A 305 34.98 56.51 -29.40
C VAL A 305 34.45 56.54 -27.96
N SER A 306 35.13 57.33 -27.15
CA SER A 306 34.69 57.91 -25.89
C SER A 306 33.62 58.98 -26.14
N GLY A 307 32.51 58.93 -25.39
CA GLY A 307 31.49 59.98 -25.37
C GLY A 307 30.81 60.06 -24.00
N SER A 308 31.19 61.09 -23.25
CA SER A 308 30.73 61.46 -21.91
C SER A 308 29.34 62.16 -21.93
N PRO A 309 28.77 62.52 -20.77
CA PRO A 309 27.33 62.76 -20.58
C PRO A 309 26.90 64.22 -20.81
N THR A 310 25.61 64.42 -21.04
CA THR A 310 24.96 65.75 -20.93
C THR A 310 23.78 65.70 -19.97
N GLU A 311 23.94 66.44 -18.87
CA GLU A 311 22.88 67.13 -18.13
C GLU A 311 22.14 68.13 -19.04
N ILE A 312 20.88 68.45 -18.70
CA ILE A 312 20.11 69.73 -18.82
C ILE A 312 18.70 69.36 -18.31
N ALA A 313 18.30 69.68 -17.08
CA ALA A 313 17.79 70.95 -16.53
C ALA A 313 16.28 71.20 -16.72
N LYS A 314 15.63 71.39 -15.56
CA LYS A 314 14.64 72.43 -15.19
C LYS A 314 13.34 72.66 -15.99
N GLN A 315 12.27 72.61 -15.18
CA GLN A 315 11.20 73.61 -14.99
C GLN A 315 10.19 73.86 -16.12
N GLY A 316 8.96 73.47 -15.81
CA GLY A 316 7.69 74.02 -16.26
C GLY A 316 6.63 73.61 -15.24
#